data_AF-A0A8I0B0W7-F1
#
_entry.id   AF-A0A8I0B0W7-F1
#
_cell.length_a   1.000
_cell.length_b   1.000
_cell.length_c   1.000
_cell.angle_alpha   90.00
_cell.angle_beta   90.00
_cell.angle_gamma   90.00
#
_symmetry.space_group_name_H-M   'P 1'
#
loop_
_entity.id
_entity.type
_entity.pdbx_description
1 polymer ?
#
loop_
_entity_poly.entity_id
_entity_poly.type
_entity_poly.pdbx_seq_one_letter_code
_entity_poly.pdbx_strand_id
1 'polypeptide(L)'
;DDRERFRQILLEEKAALEHALVPAGHRFVATRLRSFYHPAEALQEHMGGIAYLGFVRRLVARLDTDWEEIHAALMRIRHTVVRQGGVTLNLTADGGLLARVEPAVLRLPERFAPGASSAASWPLPQPPRSEAFLVPAQVNHVGKILAVAQAGYRFHGSGLVGCKLLRTGWLWERVRVVGGAYGAFCSLGRQTGLLHFGSYRDPNILSTLEAFGAAATALRSADPASLEQAAIGVSGDLDPCLLPDAQGFAALSRHLSGTTTSLRQQIRDEVLEATPAHIEPLAAAVDRSEGCVCVLGSEDSVNGAKAHGVVFDHVERFA
;
A
#
# COMPACT_ATOMS: atom_id res chain seq x y z
N ASP A 1 11.65 21.08 21.90
CA ASP A 1 12.11 22.42 22.31
C ASP A 1 12.69 23.24 21.16
N ASP A 2 13.51 22.69 20.25
CA ASP A 2 14.10 23.45 19.13
C ASP A 2 13.10 23.70 17.97
N ARG A 3 12.46 24.87 17.98
CA ARG A 3 11.49 25.32 16.97
C ARG A 3 12.10 25.48 15.58
N GLU A 4 13.28 26.08 15.48
CA GLU A 4 13.90 26.37 14.19
C GLU A 4 14.37 25.09 13.51
N ARG A 5 14.92 24.14 14.29
CA ARG A 5 15.23 22.81 13.75
C ARG A 5 13.97 22.07 13.31
N PHE A 6 12.88 22.14 14.07
CA PHE A 6 11.61 21.54 13.67
C PHE A 6 11.05 22.18 12.39
N ARG A 7 11.15 23.51 12.25
CA ARG A 7 10.77 24.22 11.01
C ARG A 7 11.51 23.66 9.80
N GLN A 8 12.83 23.54 9.90
CA GLN A 8 13.65 23.02 8.80
C GLN A 8 13.21 21.63 8.38
N ILE A 9 13.06 20.71 9.34
CA ILE A 9 12.61 19.33 9.09
C ILE A 9 11.24 19.31 8.42
N LEU A 10 10.30 20.15 8.90
CA LEU A 10 8.94 20.19 8.36
C LEU A 10 8.90 20.76 6.93
N LEU A 11 9.72 21.77 6.64
CA LEU A 11 9.84 22.33 5.28
C LEU A 11 10.50 21.35 4.31
N GLU A 12 11.52 20.62 4.76
CA GLU A 12 12.15 19.53 4.00
C GLU A 12 11.14 18.41 3.69
N GLU A 13 10.37 17.99 4.68
CA GLU A 13 9.31 16.98 4.53
C GLU A 13 8.23 17.44 3.54
N LYS A 14 7.76 18.69 3.67
CA LYS A 14 6.80 19.28 2.71
C LYS A 14 7.36 19.21 1.28
N ALA A 15 8.59 19.70 1.09
CA ALA A 15 9.21 19.73 -0.24
C ALA A 15 9.40 18.32 -0.81
N ALA A 16 9.80 17.35 0.02
CA ALA A 16 9.95 15.95 -0.37
C ALA A 16 8.62 15.34 -0.83
N LEU A 17 7.54 15.56 -0.09
CA LEU A 17 6.20 15.07 -0.45
C LEU A 17 5.67 15.71 -1.74
N GLU A 18 5.80 17.04 -1.88
CA GLU A 18 5.37 17.77 -3.08
C GLU A 18 6.14 17.31 -4.31
N HIS A 19 7.46 17.15 -4.18
CA HIS A 19 8.30 16.62 -5.26
C HIS A 19 7.96 15.16 -5.60
N ALA A 20 7.50 14.36 -4.63
CA ALA A 20 7.15 12.96 -4.84
C ALA A 20 5.82 12.74 -5.57
N LEU A 21 4.90 13.72 -5.59
CA LEU A 21 3.55 13.57 -6.18
C LEU A 21 3.58 13.09 -7.64
N VAL A 22 4.46 13.67 -8.47
CA VAL A 22 4.55 13.31 -9.89
C VAL A 22 5.37 12.03 -10.13
N PRO A 23 6.62 11.89 -9.65
CA PRO A 23 7.43 10.70 -9.91
C PRO A 23 6.98 9.47 -9.11
N ALA A 24 6.14 9.62 -8.08
CA ALA A 24 5.65 8.51 -7.26
C ALA A 24 4.13 8.53 -7.04
N GLY A 25 3.37 9.21 -7.90
CA GLY A 25 1.92 9.37 -7.77
C GLY A 25 1.13 8.06 -7.60
N HIS A 26 1.55 6.99 -8.28
CA HIS A 26 0.96 5.65 -8.12
C HIS A 26 0.92 5.16 -6.66
N ARG A 27 1.90 5.53 -5.82
CA ARG A 27 1.91 5.18 -4.39
C ARG A 27 0.85 5.95 -3.62
N PHE A 28 0.71 7.25 -3.89
CA PHE A 28 -0.33 8.10 -3.29
C PHE A 28 -1.73 7.61 -3.67
N VAL A 29 -1.94 7.32 -4.96
CA VAL A 29 -3.18 6.73 -5.48
C VAL A 29 -3.50 5.40 -4.78
N ALA A 30 -2.54 4.49 -4.68
CA ALA A 30 -2.73 3.18 -4.05
C ALA A 30 -3.04 3.28 -2.54
N THR A 31 -2.34 4.16 -1.81
CA THR A 31 -2.61 4.41 -0.38
C THR A 31 -3.99 5.02 -0.19
N ARG A 32 -4.35 6.02 -1.01
CA ARG A 32 -5.66 6.67 -0.94
C ARG A 32 -6.80 5.69 -1.16
N LEU A 33 -6.70 4.84 -2.18
CA LEU A 33 -7.71 3.81 -2.46
C LEU A 33 -7.88 2.81 -1.31
N ARG A 34 -6.78 2.31 -0.76
CA ARG A 34 -6.82 1.35 0.36
C ARG A 34 -7.36 1.98 1.65
N SER A 35 -7.17 3.29 1.82
CA SER A 35 -7.58 4.02 3.02
C SER A 35 -9.06 3.88 3.35
N PHE A 36 -9.93 3.62 2.37
CA PHE A 36 -11.38 3.48 2.55
C PHE A 36 -11.84 2.12 3.11
N TYR A 37 -10.95 1.13 3.17
CA TYR A 37 -11.38 -0.26 3.42
C TYR A 37 -10.81 -0.88 4.69
N HIS A 38 -9.76 -0.31 5.28
CA HIS A 38 -9.15 -0.89 6.48
C HIS A 38 -8.56 0.20 7.40
N PRO A 39 -8.79 0.16 8.73
CA PRO A 39 -8.26 1.18 9.65
C PRO A 39 -6.75 1.37 9.56
N ALA A 40 -5.98 0.28 9.41
CA ALA A 40 -4.53 0.39 9.23
C ALA A 40 -4.15 1.15 7.95
N GLU A 41 -4.92 0.99 6.86
CA GLU A 41 -4.67 1.69 5.60
C GLU A 41 -5.11 3.17 5.70
N ALA A 42 -6.18 3.47 6.44
CA ALA A 42 -6.56 4.84 6.77
C ALA A 42 -5.45 5.55 7.56
N LEU A 43 -4.81 4.86 8.52
CA LEU A 43 -3.66 5.40 9.23
C LEU A 43 -2.46 5.63 8.31
N GLN A 44 -2.17 4.71 7.39
CA GLN A 44 -1.09 4.91 6.41
C GLN A 44 -1.34 6.17 5.55
N GLU A 45 -2.57 6.41 5.13
CA GLU A 45 -2.95 7.64 4.41
C GLU A 45 -2.71 8.91 5.24
N HIS A 46 -2.95 8.86 6.55
CA HIS A 46 -2.69 9.97 7.46
C HIS A 46 -1.21 10.13 7.87
N MET A 47 -0.36 9.13 7.62
CA MET A 47 1.08 9.16 7.95
C MET A 47 2.00 9.37 6.74
N GLY A 48 1.52 9.12 5.52
CA GLY A 48 2.35 9.23 4.31
C GLY A 48 1.59 9.39 3.00
N GLY A 49 0.26 9.58 3.06
CA GLY A 49 -0.60 9.71 1.89
C GLY A 49 -0.93 11.14 1.50
N ILE A 50 -2.02 11.30 0.75
CA ILE A 50 -2.49 12.60 0.27
C ILE A 50 -2.99 13.46 1.43
N ALA A 51 -3.72 12.87 2.36
CA ALA A 51 -4.19 13.52 3.58
C ALA A 51 -3.02 14.01 4.45
N TYR A 52 -1.92 13.25 4.51
CA TYR A 52 -0.70 13.64 5.21
C TYR A 52 -0.03 14.85 4.58
N LEU A 53 0.09 14.94 3.25
CA LEU A 53 0.59 16.14 2.59
C LEU A 53 -0.28 17.38 2.92
N GLY A 54 -1.60 17.23 2.87
CA GLY A 54 -2.52 18.31 3.29
C GLY A 54 -2.31 18.72 4.76
N PHE A 55 -2.05 17.76 5.65
CA PHE A 55 -1.71 18.02 7.05
C PHE A 55 -0.38 18.78 7.19
N VAL A 56 0.69 18.33 6.52
CA VAL A 56 2.01 18.98 6.55
C VAL A 56 1.92 20.43 6.07
N ARG A 57 1.21 20.70 4.98
CA ARG A 57 0.99 22.06 4.46
C ARG A 57 0.30 22.97 5.50
N ARG A 58 -0.75 22.47 6.17
CA ARG A 58 -1.42 23.21 7.26
C ARG A 58 -0.52 23.39 8.48
N LEU A 59 0.28 22.40 8.82
CA LEU A 59 1.19 22.46 9.97
C LEU A 59 2.28 23.52 9.76
N VAL A 60 2.83 23.62 8.55
CA VAL A 60 3.79 24.69 8.17
C VAL A 60 3.16 26.07 8.37
N ALA A 61 1.93 26.29 7.90
CA ALA A 61 1.25 27.58 8.00
C ALA A 61 0.96 28.01 9.45
N ARG A 62 0.74 27.04 10.34
CA ARG A 62 0.43 27.28 11.76
C ARG A 62 1.66 27.34 12.66
N LEU A 63 2.85 27.00 12.13
CA LEU A 63 4.05 26.86 12.95
C LEU A 63 4.40 28.16 13.69
N ASP A 64 4.11 29.31 13.07
CA ASP A 64 4.43 30.60 13.64
C ASP A 64 3.47 31.08 14.72
N THR A 65 2.20 30.67 14.63
CA THR A 65 1.13 31.11 15.53
C THR A 65 0.88 30.12 16.67
N ASP A 66 1.11 28.82 16.45
CA ASP A 66 0.60 27.73 17.31
C ASP A 66 1.72 26.82 17.83
N TRP A 67 2.96 27.30 17.90
CA TRP A 67 4.13 26.48 18.30
C TRP A 67 3.92 25.72 19.62
N GLU A 68 3.38 26.37 20.64
CA GLU A 68 3.16 25.72 21.95
C GLU A 68 2.20 24.53 21.87
N GLU A 69 1.16 24.61 21.05
CA GLU A 69 0.22 23.51 20.85
C GLU A 69 0.87 22.34 20.10
N ILE A 70 1.64 22.65 19.04
CA ILE A 70 2.40 21.66 18.25
C ILE A 70 3.42 20.97 19.15
N HIS A 71 4.17 21.74 19.94
CA HIS A 71 5.16 21.23 20.86
C HIS A 71 4.52 20.32 21.92
N ALA A 72 3.41 20.75 22.51
CA ALA A 72 2.66 19.93 23.45
C ALA A 72 2.17 18.62 22.80
N ALA A 73 1.75 18.64 21.53
CA ALA A 73 1.37 17.43 20.79
C ALA A 73 2.55 16.46 20.59
N LEU A 74 3.72 16.96 20.20
CA LEU A 74 4.94 16.15 20.07
C LEU A 74 5.33 15.50 21.41
N MET A 75 5.22 16.26 22.50
CA MET A 75 5.50 15.76 23.85
C MET A 75 4.49 14.70 24.28
N ARG A 76 3.20 14.87 23.95
CA ARG A 76 2.19 13.82 24.16
C ARG A 76 2.52 12.56 23.37
N ILE A 77 2.86 12.67 22.08
CA ILE A 77 3.27 11.51 21.25
C ILE A 77 4.44 10.77 21.89
N ARG A 78 5.49 11.51 22.29
CA ARG A 78 6.66 10.92 22.98
C ARG A 78 6.25 10.17 24.24
N HIS A 79 5.42 10.78 25.09
CA HIS A 79 4.95 10.14 26.32
C HIS A 79 4.00 8.97 26.07
N THR A 80 3.32 8.90 24.93
CA THR A 80 2.45 7.77 24.58
C THR A 80 3.26 6.60 24.02
N VAL A 81 4.24 6.87 23.14
CA VAL A 81 4.99 5.84 22.41
C VAL A 81 6.18 5.29 23.22
N VAL A 82 6.93 6.15 23.92
CA VAL A 82 8.14 5.73 24.65
C VAL A 82 7.78 5.26 26.06
N ARG A 83 7.31 4.01 26.14
CA ARG A 83 6.88 3.34 27.37
C ARG A 83 7.58 2.00 27.56
N GLN A 84 7.70 1.57 28.81
CA GLN A 84 8.26 0.26 29.14
C GLN A 84 7.37 -0.89 28.66
N GLY A 85 6.04 -0.73 28.75
CA GLY A 85 5.08 -1.75 28.29
C GLY A 85 4.88 -1.74 26.77
N GLY A 86 4.80 -2.93 26.17
CA GLY A 86 4.56 -3.09 24.73
C GLY A 86 5.80 -3.01 23.84
N VAL A 87 7.00 -2.99 24.42
CA VAL A 87 8.26 -3.01 23.65
C VAL A 87 8.53 -4.40 23.08
N THR A 88 8.87 -4.47 21.80
CA THR A 88 9.42 -5.66 21.15
C THR A 88 10.82 -5.36 20.65
N LEU A 89 11.80 -6.18 21.04
CA LEU A 89 13.20 -6.04 20.63
C LEU A 89 13.54 -7.16 19.65
N ASN A 90 14.09 -6.80 18.49
CA ASN A 90 14.56 -7.74 17.48
C ASN A 90 16.06 -7.61 17.31
N LEU A 91 16.79 -8.69 17.59
CA LEU A 91 18.25 -8.73 17.57
C LEU A 91 18.71 -9.70 16.49
N THR A 92 19.69 -9.28 15.69
CA THR A 92 20.25 -10.11 14.62
C THR A 92 21.76 -9.93 14.60
N ALA A 93 22.47 -10.97 15.03
CA ALA A 93 23.92 -11.03 15.13
C ALA A 93 24.36 -12.50 15.24
N ASP A 94 25.67 -12.76 15.19
CA ASP A 94 26.21 -14.07 15.53
C ASP A 94 25.98 -14.40 17.03
N GLY A 95 25.99 -15.69 17.37
CA GLY A 95 25.67 -16.15 18.73
C GLY A 95 26.61 -15.61 19.81
N GLY A 96 27.88 -15.37 19.49
CA GLY A 96 28.86 -14.82 20.43
C GLY A 96 28.58 -13.35 20.73
N LEU A 97 28.27 -12.56 19.71
CA LEU A 97 27.86 -11.16 19.89
C LEU A 97 26.51 -11.06 20.63
N LEU A 98 25.52 -11.88 20.26
CA LEU A 98 24.21 -11.93 20.94
C LEU A 98 24.36 -12.17 22.44
N ALA A 99 25.10 -13.21 22.84
CA ALA A 99 25.33 -13.53 24.24
C ALA A 99 25.98 -12.37 25.04
N ARG A 100 26.81 -11.54 24.39
CA ARG A 100 27.41 -10.36 25.02
C ARG A 100 26.46 -9.16 25.14
N VAL A 101 25.62 -8.92 24.13
CA VAL A 101 24.78 -7.69 24.07
C VAL A 101 23.40 -7.88 24.67
N GLU A 102 22.86 -9.09 24.65
CA GLU A 102 21.50 -9.40 25.10
C GLU A 102 21.23 -8.91 26.53
N PRO A 103 22.11 -9.12 27.54
CA PRO A 103 21.86 -8.61 28.89
C PRO A 103 21.72 -7.09 28.97
N ALA A 104 22.45 -6.34 28.13
CA ALA A 104 22.38 -4.89 28.10
C ALA A 104 21.13 -4.39 27.35
N VAL A 105 20.77 -5.05 26.24
CA VAL A 105 19.62 -4.68 25.41
C VAL A 105 18.29 -5.00 26.11
N LEU A 106 18.19 -6.14 26.80
CA LEU A 106 16.98 -6.51 27.55
C LEU A 106 16.64 -5.52 28.67
N ARG A 107 17.63 -4.73 29.13
CA ARG A 107 17.44 -3.66 30.11
C ARG A 107 17.07 -2.31 29.51
N LEU A 108 17.08 -2.17 28.18
CA LEU A 108 16.71 -0.91 27.51
C LEU A 108 15.31 -0.41 27.91
N PRO A 109 14.26 -1.26 28.00
CA PRO A 109 12.94 -0.81 28.43
C PRO A 109 12.90 -0.23 29.85
N GLU A 110 13.85 -0.58 30.74
CA GLU A 110 13.97 -0.01 32.09
C GLU A 110 14.24 1.51 32.08
N ARG A 111 14.73 2.03 30.95
CA ARG A 111 15.00 3.47 30.77
C ARG A 111 13.76 4.26 30.33
N PHE A 112 12.68 3.59 29.96
CA PHE A 112 11.46 4.23 29.50
C PHE A 112 10.50 4.49 30.65
N ALA A 113 9.56 5.40 30.44
CA ALA A 113 8.56 5.68 31.45
C ALA A 113 7.71 4.41 31.72
N PRO A 114 7.43 4.08 32.99
CA PRO A 114 6.61 2.93 33.32
C PRO A 114 5.17 3.09 32.80
N GLY A 115 4.47 1.97 32.66
CA GLY A 115 3.09 1.90 32.20
C GLY A 115 2.92 0.94 31.02
N ALA A 116 1.70 0.40 30.91
CA ALA A 116 1.32 -0.43 29.77
C ALA A 116 0.99 0.44 28.55
N SER A 117 1.27 -0.07 27.36
CA SER A 117 0.65 0.42 26.14
C SER A 117 -0.72 -0.23 25.99
N SER A 118 -1.77 0.57 25.84
CA SER A 118 -3.12 0.10 25.55
C SER A 118 -3.38 0.14 24.05
N ALA A 119 -4.07 -0.87 23.51
CA ALA A 119 -4.55 -0.82 22.14
C ALA A 119 -5.45 0.42 21.94
N ALA A 120 -5.11 1.25 20.97
CA ALA A 120 -5.96 2.37 20.58
C ALA A 120 -7.09 1.88 19.67
N SER A 121 -8.29 2.42 19.87
CA SER A 121 -9.35 2.31 18.88
C SER A 121 -9.11 3.36 17.81
N TRP A 122 -9.08 2.93 16.56
CA TRP A 122 -8.94 3.81 15.41
C TRP A 122 -10.29 3.95 14.72
N PRO A 123 -10.64 5.17 14.26
CA PRO A 123 -11.90 5.39 13.59
C PRO A 123 -12.02 4.50 12.35
N LEU A 124 -13.25 4.10 12.04
CA LEU A 124 -13.53 3.39 10.81
C LEU A 124 -13.18 4.30 9.60
N PRO A 125 -12.70 3.70 8.50
CA PRO A 125 -12.51 4.42 7.25
C PRO A 125 -13.73 5.21 6.80
N GLN A 126 -13.50 6.27 6.03
CA GLN A 126 -14.58 6.94 5.30
C GLN A 126 -15.19 5.99 4.25
N PRO A 127 -16.46 6.20 3.87
CA PRO A 127 -17.07 5.45 2.78
C PRO A 127 -16.20 5.51 1.51
N PRO A 128 -16.00 4.38 0.81
CA PRO A 128 -15.27 4.36 -0.45
C PRO A 128 -15.90 5.28 -1.49
N ARG A 129 -15.04 6.01 -2.21
CA ARG A 129 -15.45 6.91 -3.29
C ARG A 129 -14.37 7.02 -4.36
N SER A 130 -14.76 7.36 -5.57
CA SER A 130 -13.84 7.60 -6.67
C SER A 130 -13.36 9.05 -6.66
N GLU A 131 -12.05 9.29 -6.82
CA GLU A 131 -11.45 10.62 -6.68
C GLU A 131 -10.45 10.94 -7.80
N ALA A 132 -10.29 12.22 -8.12
CA ALA A 132 -9.24 12.69 -9.01
C ALA A 132 -8.46 13.85 -8.38
N PHE A 133 -7.14 13.77 -8.45
CA PHE A 133 -6.20 14.75 -7.93
C PHE A 133 -5.43 15.38 -9.10
N LEU A 134 -5.69 16.67 -9.33
CA LEU A 134 -5.16 17.39 -10.48
C LEU A 134 -3.76 17.90 -10.15
N VAL A 135 -2.78 17.48 -10.96
CA VAL A 135 -1.39 17.93 -10.89
C VAL A 135 -0.92 18.40 -12.27
N PRO A 136 0.02 19.37 -12.34
CA PRO A 136 0.60 19.79 -13.61
C PRO A 136 1.62 18.76 -14.11
N ALA A 137 1.12 17.63 -14.63
CA ALA A 137 1.92 16.54 -15.17
C ALA A 137 1.43 16.13 -16.57
N GLN A 138 2.36 15.68 -17.42
CA GLN A 138 2.04 15.17 -18.76
C GLN A 138 1.61 13.68 -18.74
N VAL A 139 1.69 13.05 -17.58
CA VAL A 139 1.37 11.63 -17.37
C VAL A 139 0.50 11.47 -16.14
N ASN A 140 -0.27 10.41 -16.13
CA ASN A 140 -1.22 10.07 -15.08
C ASN A 140 -0.71 8.88 -14.25
N HIS A 141 -1.31 8.72 -13.07
CA HIS A 141 -1.26 7.51 -12.27
C HIS A 141 -2.70 7.11 -12.00
N VAL A 142 -3.11 5.96 -12.53
CA VAL A 142 -4.49 5.50 -12.48
C VAL A 142 -4.54 4.28 -11.57
N GLY A 143 -5.44 4.29 -10.59
CA GLY A 143 -5.66 3.17 -9.70
C GLY A 143 -7.11 2.76 -9.65
N LYS A 144 -7.35 1.45 -9.49
CA LYS A 144 -8.67 0.88 -9.20
C LYS A 144 -8.54 -0.15 -8.09
N ILE A 145 -9.43 -0.10 -7.10
CA ILE A 145 -9.45 -1.04 -5.98
C ILE A 145 -10.76 -1.82 -5.98
N LEU A 146 -10.67 -3.14 -5.80
CA LEU A 146 -11.81 -4.04 -5.67
C LEU A 146 -11.78 -4.72 -4.31
N ALA A 147 -12.88 -4.67 -3.57
CA ALA A 147 -13.04 -5.38 -2.30
C ALA A 147 -13.47 -6.83 -2.51
N VAL A 148 -12.60 -7.64 -3.13
CA VAL A 148 -12.94 -9.01 -3.57
C VAL A 148 -13.39 -9.91 -2.41
N ALA A 149 -12.91 -9.69 -1.18
CA ALA A 149 -13.40 -10.43 -0.01
C ALA A 149 -14.86 -10.11 0.33
N GLN A 150 -15.30 -8.86 0.19
CA GLN A 150 -16.71 -8.48 0.35
C GLN A 150 -17.57 -9.08 -0.77
N ALA A 151 -16.98 -9.29 -1.95
CA ALA A 151 -17.59 -10.03 -3.05
C ALA A 151 -17.52 -11.56 -2.90
N GLY A 152 -17.14 -12.08 -1.72
CA GLY A 152 -17.17 -13.51 -1.40
C GLY A 152 -15.89 -14.29 -1.72
N TYR A 153 -14.82 -13.63 -2.17
CA TYR A 153 -13.52 -14.28 -2.34
C TYR A 153 -12.91 -14.61 -0.99
N ARG A 154 -12.48 -15.87 -0.84
CA ARG A 154 -11.63 -16.28 0.28
C ARG A 154 -10.21 -16.36 -0.23
N PHE A 155 -9.27 -15.74 0.50
CA PHE A 155 -7.88 -15.75 0.10
C PHE A 155 -7.37 -17.19 -0.05
N HIS A 156 -6.71 -17.44 -1.17
CA HIS A 156 -6.03 -18.69 -1.51
C HIS A 156 -4.76 -18.32 -2.29
N GLY A 157 -3.67 -19.07 -2.13
CA GLY A 157 -2.36 -18.81 -2.73
C GLY A 157 -2.41 -18.66 -4.25
N SER A 158 -3.32 -19.37 -4.93
CA SER A 158 -3.60 -19.20 -6.37
C SER A 158 -3.96 -17.76 -6.76
N GLY A 159 -4.53 -16.96 -5.86
CA GLY A 159 -4.81 -15.55 -6.13
C GLY A 159 -3.55 -14.72 -6.39
N LEU A 160 -2.42 -15.09 -5.77
CA LEU A 160 -1.11 -14.49 -6.07
C LEU A 160 -0.64 -14.86 -7.48
N VAL A 161 -0.89 -16.09 -7.91
CA VAL A 161 -0.62 -16.56 -9.28
C VAL A 161 -1.46 -15.79 -10.29
N GLY A 162 -2.75 -15.60 -10.02
CA GLY A 162 -3.64 -14.76 -10.84
C GLY A 162 -3.15 -13.31 -10.95
N CYS A 163 -2.68 -12.71 -9.84
CA CYS A 163 -2.08 -11.37 -9.88
C CYS A 163 -0.80 -11.32 -10.71
N LYS A 164 0.05 -12.35 -10.62
CA LYS A 164 1.29 -12.46 -11.42
C LYS A 164 0.96 -12.54 -12.90
N LEU A 165 0.01 -13.40 -13.29
CA LEU A 165 -0.50 -13.51 -14.66
C LEU A 165 -0.97 -12.17 -15.22
N LEU A 166 -1.80 -11.46 -14.47
CA LEU A 166 -2.28 -10.14 -14.88
C LEU A 166 -1.12 -9.15 -15.06
N ARG A 167 -0.17 -9.12 -14.13
CA ARG A 167 0.94 -8.17 -14.15
C ARG A 167 1.96 -8.44 -15.25
N THR A 168 2.29 -9.70 -15.54
CA THR A 168 3.32 -10.06 -16.52
C THR A 168 2.77 -10.35 -17.92
N GLY A 169 1.46 -10.59 -18.04
CA GLY A 169 0.76 -10.78 -19.31
C GLY A 169 -0.15 -9.60 -19.61
N TRP A 170 -1.43 -9.71 -19.24
CA TRP A 170 -2.51 -8.82 -19.65
C TRP A 170 -2.22 -7.33 -19.47
N LEU A 171 -1.85 -6.90 -18.26
CA LEU A 171 -1.63 -5.49 -17.95
C LEU A 171 -0.32 -4.98 -18.57
N TRP A 172 0.70 -5.84 -18.67
CA TRP A 172 1.94 -5.49 -19.36
C TRP A 172 1.67 -5.20 -20.84
N GLU A 173 0.93 -6.07 -21.50
CA GLU A 173 0.58 -5.90 -22.92
C GLU A 173 -0.33 -4.68 -23.12
N ARG A 174 -1.46 -4.60 -22.39
CA ARG A 174 -2.51 -3.61 -22.65
C ARG A 174 -2.16 -2.22 -22.16
N VAL A 175 -1.65 -2.10 -20.94
CA VAL A 175 -1.40 -0.78 -20.32
C VAL A 175 -0.03 -0.25 -20.72
N ARG A 176 0.99 -1.11 -20.81
CA ARG A 176 2.36 -0.69 -21.14
C ARG A 176 2.70 -0.79 -22.62
N VAL A 177 2.58 -1.96 -23.25
CA VAL A 177 3.01 -2.13 -24.66
C VAL A 177 2.09 -1.37 -25.62
N VAL A 178 0.78 -1.58 -25.49
CA VAL A 178 -0.22 -0.91 -26.34
C VAL A 178 -0.55 0.49 -25.83
N GLY A 179 -0.77 0.63 -24.52
CA GLY A 179 -1.16 1.90 -23.90
C GLY A 179 -0.01 2.90 -23.68
N GLY A 180 1.25 2.49 -23.81
CA GLY A 180 2.41 3.37 -23.68
C GLY A 180 2.73 3.84 -22.25
N ALA A 181 2.06 3.31 -21.22
CA ALA A 181 2.42 3.61 -19.84
C ALA A 181 3.79 3.03 -19.48
N TYR A 182 4.51 3.66 -18.56
CA TYR A 182 5.79 3.12 -18.10
C TYR A 182 5.62 1.83 -17.27
N GLY A 183 4.53 1.68 -16.53
CA GLY A 183 4.30 0.48 -15.73
C GLY A 183 2.83 0.24 -15.40
N ALA A 184 2.52 -1.02 -15.08
CA ALA A 184 1.23 -1.46 -14.59
C ALA A 184 1.41 -2.52 -13.49
N PHE A 185 0.52 -2.52 -12.51
CA PHE A 185 0.63 -3.32 -11.31
C PHE A 185 -0.72 -3.95 -10.95
N CYS A 186 -0.63 -5.11 -10.32
CA CYS A 186 -1.75 -5.80 -9.70
C CYS A 186 -1.25 -6.41 -8.38
N SER A 187 -2.01 -6.26 -7.31
CA SER A 187 -1.67 -6.83 -6.01
C SER A 187 -2.91 -7.19 -5.20
N LEU A 188 -2.89 -8.36 -4.56
CA LEU A 188 -3.95 -8.86 -3.70
C LEU A 188 -3.49 -8.87 -2.24
N GLY A 189 -4.19 -8.12 -1.38
CA GLY A 189 -3.92 -8.10 0.05
C GLY A 189 -4.55 -9.29 0.76
N ARG A 190 -3.73 -10.18 1.35
CA ARG A 190 -4.22 -11.36 2.09
C ARG A 190 -5.13 -10.99 3.28
N GLN A 191 -4.70 -10.01 4.07
CA GLN A 191 -5.42 -9.63 5.30
C GLN A 191 -6.62 -8.73 5.02
N THR A 192 -6.52 -7.88 4.01
CA THR A 192 -7.56 -6.90 3.68
C THR A 192 -8.59 -7.42 2.67
N GLY A 193 -8.23 -8.43 1.87
CA GLY A 193 -9.07 -8.93 0.79
C GLY A 193 -9.28 -7.92 -0.34
N LEU A 194 -8.34 -6.98 -0.50
CA LEU A 194 -8.38 -5.94 -1.52
C LEU A 194 -7.51 -6.31 -2.71
N LEU A 195 -8.06 -6.23 -3.92
CA LEU A 195 -7.33 -6.33 -5.18
C LEU A 195 -7.13 -4.94 -5.74
N HIS A 196 -5.86 -4.51 -5.84
CA HIS A 196 -5.48 -3.21 -6.35
C HIS A 196 -4.87 -3.35 -7.74
N PHE A 197 -5.34 -2.51 -8.67
CA PHE A 197 -4.75 -2.25 -9.96
C PHE A 197 -4.15 -0.85 -9.98
N GLY A 198 -2.99 -0.69 -10.62
CA GLY A 198 -2.36 0.62 -10.76
C GLY A 198 -1.58 0.76 -12.07
N SER A 199 -1.48 1.97 -12.58
CA SER A 199 -0.55 2.34 -13.65
C SER A 199 0.42 3.43 -13.20
N TYR A 200 1.56 3.54 -13.89
CA TYR A 200 2.63 4.47 -13.57
C TYR A 200 3.14 5.18 -14.82
N ARG A 201 3.16 6.51 -14.77
CA ARG A 201 3.48 7.41 -15.89
C ARG A 201 2.69 7.02 -17.14
N ASP A 202 1.38 7.03 -16.99
CA ASP A 202 0.42 6.55 -17.98
C ASP A 202 -0.15 7.72 -18.79
N PRO A 203 -0.01 7.74 -20.13
CA PRO A 203 -0.63 8.79 -20.94
C PRO A 203 -2.17 8.68 -20.97
N ASN A 204 -2.74 7.54 -20.57
CA ASN A 204 -4.16 7.24 -20.69
C ASN A 204 -4.84 7.10 -19.31
N ILE A 205 -6.17 7.26 -19.33
CA ILE A 205 -7.03 6.93 -18.18
C ILE A 205 -8.08 5.88 -18.61
N LEU A 206 -8.82 6.15 -19.68
CA LEU A 206 -9.93 5.32 -20.13
C LEU A 206 -9.49 3.91 -20.51
N SER A 207 -8.55 3.78 -21.44
CA SER A 207 -8.05 2.47 -21.89
C SER A 207 -7.43 1.65 -20.75
N THR A 208 -6.82 2.32 -19.77
CA THR A 208 -6.28 1.68 -18.56
C THR A 208 -7.40 1.14 -17.67
N LEU A 209 -8.47 1.91 -17.44
CA LEU A 209 -9.63 1.46 -16.68
C LEU A 209 -10.39 0.33 -17.41
N GLU A 210 -10.47 0.36 -18.73
CA GLU A 210 -11.01 -0.73 -19.55
C GLU A 210 -10.17 -2.00 -19.40
N ALA A 211 -8.84 -1.89 -19.44
CA ALA A 211 -7.93 -3.01 -19.21
C ALA A 211 -8.11 -3.59 -17.79
N PHE A 212 -8.32 -2.75 -16.77
CA PHE A 212 -8.64 -3.22 -15.42
C PHE A 212 -10.01 -3.92 -15.37
N GLY A 213 -11.01 -3.41 -16.08
CA GLY A 213 -12.35 -4.02 -16.17
C GLY A 213 -12.34 -5.40 -16.84
N ALA A 214 -11.46 -5.62 -17.80
CA ALA A 214 -11.30 -6.91 -18.49
C ALA A 214 -10.43 -7.93 -17.72
N ALA A 215 -9.98 -7.62 -16.50
CA ALA A 215 -9.08 -8.49 -15.74
C ALA A 215 -9.70 -9.88 -15.44
N ALA A 216 -11.00 -9.95 -15.15
CA ALA A 216 -11.67 -11.24 -14.92
C ALA A 216 -11.66 -12.13 -16.17
N THR A 217 -11.94 -11.56 -17.35
CA THR A 217 -11.85 -12.27 -18.63
C THR A 217 -10.43 -12.77 -18.87
N ALA A 218 -9.42 -11.92 -18.63
CA ALA A 218 -8.02 -12.28 -18.80
C ALA A 218 -7.59 -13.43 -17.86
N LEU A 219 -8.08 -13.43 -16.61
CA LEU A 219 -7.85 -14.52 -15.66
C LEU A 219 -8.44 -15.86 -16.14
N ARG A 220 -9.65 -15.83 -16.71
CA ARG A 220 -10.33 -17.04 -17.22
C ARG A 220 -9.71 -17.59 -18.51
N SER A 221 -9.10 -16.73 -19.31
CA SER A 221 -8.44 -17.14 -20.56
C SER A 221 -7.03 -17.70 -20.36
N ALA A 222 -6.51 -17.72 -19.12
CA ALA A 222 -5.15 -18.19 -18.86
C ALA A 222 -5.03 -19.71 -19.11
N ASP A 223 -4.07 -20.10 -19.94
CA ASP A 223 -3.75 -21.50 -20.19
C ASP A 223 -2.91 -22.10 -19.03
N PRO A 224 -2.88 -23.44 -18.89
CA PRO A 224 -2.13 -24.10 -17.84
C PRO A 224 -0.61 -23.80 -17.83
N ALA A 225 0.01 -23.62 -18.99
CA ALA A 225 1.46 -23.35 -19.07
C ALA A 225 1.78 -21.93 -18.57
N SER A 226 0.95 -20.96 -18.91
CA SER A 226 1.04 -19.60 -18.36
C SER A 226 0.87 -19.59 -16.84
N LEU A 227 -0.06 -20.40 -16.31
CA LEU A 227 -0.27 -20.55 -14.86
C LEU A 227 0.96 -21.13 -14.16
N GLU A 228 1.57 -22.17 -14.73
CA GLU A 228 2.79 -22.77 -14.20
C GLU A 228 3.95 -21.76 -14.16
N GLN A 229 4.16 -21.01 -15.25
CA GLN A 229 5.17 -19.94 -15.29
C GLN A 229 4.91 -18.85 -14.25
N ALA A 230 3.65 -18.46 -14.06
CA ALA A 230 3.26 -17.51 -13.03
C ALA A 230 3.50 -18.08 -11.62
N ALA A 231 3.22 -19.36 -11.38
CA ALA A 231 3.46 -20.01 -10.10
C ALA A 231 4.97 -20.08 -9.75
N ILE A 232 5.83 -20.35 -10.74
CA ILE A 232 7.29 -20.25 -10.60
C ILE A 232 7.69 -18.82 -10.22
N GLY A 233 7.14 -17.84 -10.94
CA GLY A 233 7.39 -16.42 -10.67
C GLY A 233 6.92 -15.96 -9.28
N VAL A 234 5.81 -16.49 -8.76
CA VAL A 234 5.33 -16.23 -7.40
C VAL A 234 6.21 -16.93 -6.37
N SER A 235 6.66 -18.16 -6.65
CA SER A 235 7.58 -18.89 -5.77
C SER A 235 8.89 -18.13 -5.56
N GLY A 236 9.42 -17.51 -6.62
CA GLY A 236 10.57 -16.59 -6.52
C GLY A 236 10.26 -15.33 -5.71
N ASP A 237 9.07 -14.75 -5.85
CA ASP A 237 8.63 -13.58 -5.06
C ASP A 237 8.47 -13.94 -3.55
N LEU A 238 8.13 -15.19 -3.22
CA LEU A 238 7.96 -15.68 -1.84
C LEU A 238 9.28 -16.01 -1.14
N ASP A 239 10.33 -16.35 -1.90
CA ASP A 239 11.65 -16.74 -1.38
C ASP A 239 12.78 -15.82 -1.89
N PRO A 240 12.75 -14.52 -1.56
CA PRO A 240 13.85 -13.65 -1.89
C PRO A 240 15.13 -14.07 -1.15
N CYS A 241 16.28 -13.91 -1.80
CA CYS A 241 17.56 -13.99 -1.11
C CYS A 241 17.70 -12.76 -0.19
N LEU A 242 17.69 -12.99 1.12
CA LEU A 242 17.77 -11.94 2.13
C LEU A 242 19.11 -12.00 2.86
N LEU A 243 19.74 -10.84 3.03
CA LEU A 243 20.85 -10.66 3.96
C LEU A 243 20.39 -10.87 5.41
N PRO A 244 21.30 -11.17 6.35
CA PRO A 244 20.92 -11.54 7.72
C PRO A 244 19.99 -10.55 8.41
N ASP A 245 20.25 -9.25 8.30
CA ASP A 245 19.43 -8.18 8.87
C ASP A 245 17.99 -8.19 8.29
N ALA A 246 17.86 -8.36 6.98
CA ALA A 246 16.58 -8.47 6.31
C ALA A 246 15.82 -9.76 6.70
N GLN A 247 16.53 -10.87 6.95
CA GLN A 247 15.93 -12.09 7.50
C GLN A 247 15.36 -11.84 8.91
N GLY A 248 16.13 -11.17 9.77
CA GLY A 248 15.69 -10.77 11.11
C GLY A 248 14.48 -9.86 11.08
N PHE A 249 14.47 -8.84 10.20
CA PHE A 249 13.33 -7.95 10.05
C PHE A 249 12.08 -8.65 9.49
N ALA A 250 12.25 -9.57 8.54
CA ALA A 250 11.16 -10.39 8.02
C ALA A 250 10.58 -11.32 9.10
N ALA A 251 11.43 -11.87 9.98
CA ALA A 251 10.98 -12.67 11.13
C ALA A 251 10.16 -11.83 12.12
N LEU A 252 10.62 -10.62 12.48
CA LEU A 252 9.85 -9.68 13.30
C LEU A 252 8.51 -9.34 12.66
N SER A 253 8.50 -8.98 11.37
CA SER A 253 7.27 -8.61 10.66
C SER A 253 6.24 -9.75 10.67
N ARG A 254 6.70 -10.99 10.45
CA ARG A 254 5.84 -12.19 10.53
C ARG A 254 5.30 -12.43 11.94
N HIS A 255 6.14 -12.26 12.96
CA HIS A 255 5.73 -12.38 14.36
C HIS A 255 4.63 -11.36 14.70
N LEU A 256 4.84 -10.08 14.38
CA LEU A 256 3.88 -9.01 14.65
C LEU A 256 2.57 -9.17 13.86
N SER A 257 2.63 -9.72 12.64
CA SER A 257 1.44 -9.95 11.82
C SER A 257 0.74 -11.30 12.09
N GLY A 258 1.26 -12.13 13.00
CA GLY A 258 0.77 -13.49 13.23
C GLY A 258 0.93 -14.43 12.04
N THR A 259 1.88 -14.18 11.14
CA THR A 259 2.14 -15.04 9.97
C THR A 259 3.00 -16.22 10.39
N THR A 260 2.37 -17.39 10.61
CA THR A 260 3.05 -18.61 11.07
C THR A 260 3.79 -19.33 9.93
N THR A 261 4.73 -20.20 10.29
CA THR A 261 5.39 -21.10 9.32
C THR A 261 4.38 -22.01 8.62
N SER A 262 3.37 -22.52 9.35
CA SER A 262 2.31 -23.35 8.77
C SER A 262 1.48 -22.60 7.72
N LEU A 263 1.10 -21.35 8.00
CA LEU A 263 0.39 -20.52 7.03
C LEU A 263 1.24 -20.23 5.79
N ARG A 264 2.54 -19.96 5.97
CA ARG A 264 3.45 -19.76 4.84
C ARG A 264 3.58 -21.01 3.98
N GLN A 265 3.68 -22.17 4.62
CA GLN A 265 3.75 -23.45 3.91
C GLN A 265 2.45 -23.71 3.13
N GLN A 266 1.29 -23.52 3.78
CA GLN A 266 -0.01 -23.63 3.11
C GLN A 266 -0.08 -22.74 1.87
N ILE A 267 0.26 -21.45 1.99
CA ILE A 267 0.24 -20.52 0.83
C ILE A 267 1.17 -21.00 -0.28
N ARG A 268 2.33 -21.56 0.06
CA ARG A 268 3.28 -22.10 -0.91
C ARG A 268 2.68 -23.28 -1.66
N ASP A 269 2.09 -24.23 -0.94
CA ASP A 269 1.47 -25.41 -1.53
C ASP A 269 0.31 -25.00 -2.46
N GLU A 270 -0.54 -24.07 -2.01
CA GLU A 270 -1.64 -23.50 -2.81
C GLU A 270 -1.16 -22.76 -4.09
N VAL A 271 0.04 -22.18 -4.08
CA VAL A 271 0.67 -21.56 -5.27
C VAL A 271 1.16 -22.63 -6.24
N LEU A 272 1.82 -23.68 -5.74
CA LEU A 272 2.36 -24.77 -6.55
C LEU A 272 1.25 -25.63 -7.18
N GLU A 273 0.11 -25.75 -6.50
CA GLU A 273 -1.06 -26.51 -6.94
C GLU A 273 -2.09 -25.63 -7.70
N ALA A 274 -1.71 -24.41 -8.11
CA ALA A 274 -2.62 -23.51 -8.79
C ALA A 274 -3.11 -24.10 -10.12
N THR A 275 -4.43 -24.14 -10.32
CA THR A 275 -5.10 -24.59 -11.54
C THR A 275 -6.10 -23.54 -12.01
N PRO A 276 -6.61 -23.60 -13.26
CA PRO A 276 -7.68 -22.69 -13.70
C PRO A 276 -8.89 -22.69 -12.76
N ALA A 277 -9.26 -23.84 -12.19
CA ALA A 277 -10.35 -23.95 -11.22
C ALA A 277 -10.06 -23.17 -9.92
N HIS A 278 -8.80 -23.07 -9.50
CA HIS A 278 -8.38 -22.27 -8.35
C HIS A 278 -8.35 -20.75 -8.65
N ILE A 279 -8.35 -20.34 -9.92
CA ILE A 279 -8.36 -18.94 -10.35
C ILE A 279 -9.78 -18.40 -10.50
N GLU A 280 -10.73 -19.24 -10.92
CA GLU A 280 -12.12 -18.84 -11.14
C GLU A 280 -12.75 -18.09 -9.95
N PRO A 281 -12.56 -18.49 -8.67
CA PRO A 281 -13.12 -17.75 -7.54
C PRO A 281 -12.65 -16.28 -7.48
N LEU A 282 -11.38 -16.02 -7.84
CA LEU A 282 -10.86 -14.66 -7.92
C LEU A 282 -11.49 -13.92 -9.10
N ALA A 283 -11.54 -14.51 -10.29
CA ALA A 283 -12.15 -13.90 -11.47
C ALA A 283 -13.63 -13.55 -11.24
N ALA A 284 -14.39 -14.47 -10.65
CA ALA A 284 -15.79 -14.24 -10.31
C ALA A 284 -15.98 -13.14 -9.26
N ALA A 285 -15.07 -13.03 -8.29
CA ALA A 285 -15.10 -11.93 -7.33
C ALA A 285 -14.72 -10.58 -7.95
N VAL A 286 -13.82 -10.57 -8.94
CA VAL A 286 -13.51 -9.39 -9.74
C VAL A 286 -14.74 -8.90 -10.49
N ASP A 287 -15.50 -9.78 -11.15
CA ASP A 287 -16.74 -9.42 -11.85
C ASP A 287 -17.83 -8.86 -10.92
N ARG A 288 -17.95 -9.42 -9.72
CA ARG A 288 -18.95 -8.98 -8.72
C ARG A 288 -18.56 -7.72 -7.96
N SER A 289 -17.29 -7.34 -7.97
CA SER A 289 -16.82 -6.22 -7.17
C SER A 289 -17.08 -4.90 -7.87
N GLU A 290 -17.89 -4.06 -7.24
CA GLU A 290 -17.88 -2.63 -7.53
C GLU A 290 -16.64 -2.00 -6.87
N GLY A 291 -15.90 -1.20 -7.62
CA GLY A 291 -14.59 -0.69 -7.20
C GLY A 291 -14.49 0.81 -7.33
N CYS A 292 -13.69 1.42 -6.46
CA CYS A 292 -13.38 2.84 -6.55
C CYS A 292 -12.16 3.09 -7.44
N VAL A 293 -12.17 4.24 -8.12
CA VAL A 293 -11.08 4.70 -8.97
C VAL A 293 -10.42 5.92 -8.33
N CYS A 294 -9.10 5.97 -8.36
CA CYS A 294 -8.36 7.16 -7.97
C CYS A 294 -7.36 7.51 -9.06
N VAL A 295 -7.35 8.78 -9.48
CA VAL A 295 -6.43 9.28 -10.51
C VAL A 295 -5.63 10.43 -9.95
N LEU A 296 -4.32 10.41 -10.19
CA LEU A 296 -3.46 11.59 -10.06
C LEU A 296 -2.94 11.95 -11.46
N GLY A 297 -3.34 13.08 -12.00
CA GLY A 297 -3.12 13.38 -13.42
C GLY A 297 -3.43 14.82 -13.82
N SER A 298 -3.32 15.11 -15.11
CA SER A 298 -3.61 16.44 -15.65
C SER A 298 -5.11 16.74 -15.64
N GLU A 299 -5.47 18.02 -15.56
CA GLU A 299 -6.86 18.47 -15.66
C GLU A 299 -7.51 18.05 -16.99
N ASP A 300 -6.78 18.17 -18.10
CA ASP A 300 -7.27 17.79 -19.43
C ASP A 300 -7.54 16.29 -19.51
N SER A 301 -6.64 15.45 -18.99
CA SER A 301 -6.83 13.99 -18.96
C SER A 301 -8.06 13.61 -18.13
N VAL A 302 -8.23 14.20 -16.94
CA VAL A 302 -9.37 13.92 -16.05
C VAL A 302 -10.68 14.39 -16.67
N ASN A 303 -10.71 15.57 -17.29
CA ASN A 303 -11.90 16.07 -17.99
C ASN A 303 -12.24 15.20 -19.21
N GLY A 304 -11.24 14.75 -19.97
CA GLY A 304 -11.40 13.79 -21.06
C GLY A 304 -12.02 12.48 -20.58
N ALA A 305 -11.56 11.93 -19.44
CA ALA A 305 -12.13 10.73 -18.85
C ALA A 305 -13.59 10.93 -18.41
N LYS A 306 -13.91 12.07 -17.80
CA LYS A 306 -15.29 12.43 -17.42
C LYS A 306 -16.23 12.53 -18.61
N ALA A 307 -15.77 13.10 -19.73
CA ALA A 307 -16.55 13.20 -20.95
C ALA A 307 -16.94 11.82 -21.54
N HIS A 308 -16.19 10.78 -21.20
CA HIS A 308 -16.45 9.39 -21.60
C HIS A 308 -17.09 8.56 -20.47
N GLY A 309 -17.70 9.21 -19.47
CA GLY A 309 -18.53 8.55 -18.46
C GLY A 309 -17.81 8.09 -17.20
N VAL A 310 -16.53 8.40 -17.01
CA VAL A 310 -15.86 8.14 -15.72
C VAL A 310 -16.37 9.12 -14.68
N VAL A 311 -16.93 8.59 -13.59
CA VAL A 311 -17.47 9.40 -12.48
C VAL A 311 -16.43 9.50 -11.37
N PHE A 312 -16.16 10.74 -10.95
CA PHE A 312 -15.37 11.04 -9.76
C PHE A 312 -16.27 11.78 -8.76
N ASP A 313 -16.39 11.24 -7.55
CA ASP A 313 -17.17 11.83 -6.46
C ASP A 313 -16.48 13.06 -5.86
N HIS A 314 -15.15 13.12 -5.96
CA HIS A 314 -14.34 14.24 -5.50
C HIS A 314 -13.24 14.56 -6.52
N VAL A 315 -13.06 15.85 -6.83
CA VAL A 315 -11.96 16.33 -7.68
C VAL A 315 -11.27 17.48 -6.96
N GLU A 316 -9.96 17.35 -6.73
CA GLU A 316 -9.17 18.33 -6.00
C GLU A 316 -7.94 18.75 -6.80
N ARG A 317 -7.67 20.06 -6.85
CA ARG A 317 -6.48 20.60 -7.48
C ARG A 317 -5.36 20.71 -6.45
N PHE A 318 -4.22 20.07 -6.71
CA PHE A 318 -3.06 20.03 -5.80
C PHE A 318 -2.04 21.16 -6.01
N ALA A 319 -2.34 22.08 -6.94
CA ALA A 319 -1.61 23.29 -7.27
C ALA A 319 -2.22 24.52 -6.59
#